data_AF-H3NER8-F1
#
_entry.id   AF-H3NER8-F1
#
_cell.length_a   1.000
_cell.length_b   1.000
_cell.length_c   1.000
_cell.angle_alpha   90.00
_cell.angle_beta   90.00
_cell.angle_gamma   90.00
#
_symmetry.space_group_name_H-M   'P 1'
#
loop_
_entity.id
_entity.type
_entity.pdbx_description
1 polymer ?
#
loop_
_entity_poly.entity_id
_entity_poly.type
_entity_poly.pdbx_seq_one_letter_code
_entity_poly.pdbx_strand_id
1 'polypeptide(L)'
;MKNIKKLLGVLAIALLVLVGCGNGMKQRVDKYEEETQQLLDNVDNYLENNNYDTLTTISEEKTAEGMEILEEIGKDVPSEEMGRLFADSAYRDEVFNEKDSELFTRTYNSMSSVMNIEFAIIADKSNKFIENSQRLRNSDFLERIKGSNNN
;
A
#
# COMPACT_ATOMS: atom_id res chain seq x y z
N MET A 1 31.85 25.28 39.84
CA MET A 1 31.28 24.03 39.29
C MET A 1 29.74 24.08 39.14
N LYS A 2 29.16 25.15 38.58
CA LYS A 2 27.67 25.32 38.51
C LYS A 2 27.06 25.15 37.11
N ASN A 3 27.87 25.00 36.05
CA ASN A 3 27.37 25.01 34.66
C ASN A 3 27.41 23.66 33.94
N ILE A 4 28.09 22.64 34.47
CA ILE A 4 28.20 21.30 33.84
C ILE A 4 26.87 20.53 33.93
N LYS A 5 26.11 20.69 35.03
CA LYS A 5 24.84 19.99 35.24
C LYS A 5 23.73 20.44 34.26
N LYS A 6 23.76 21.68 33.79
CA LYS A 6 22.81 22.18 32.78
C LYS A 6 23.17 21.70 31.37
N LEU A 7 24.46 21.53 31.08
CA LEU A 7 24.93 21.03 29.78
C LEU A 7 24.59 19.54 29.56
N LEU A 8 24.70 18.73 30.62
CA LEU A 8 24.32 17.30 30.60
C LEU A 8 22.80 17.08 30.41
N GLY A 9 21.97 17.97 30.94
CA GLY A 9 20.51 17.89 30.78
C GLY A 9 20.05 18.19 29.36
N VAL A 10 20.66 19.18 28.69
CA VAL A 10 20.35 19.51 27.29
C VAL A 10 20.86 18.42 26.34
N LEU A 11 22.01 17.81 26.64
CA LEU A 11 22.56 16.71 25.84
C LEU A 11 21.71 15.43 25.93
N ALA A 12 21.12 15.13 27.09
CA ALA A 12 20.23 13.98 27.28
C ALA A 12 18.88 14.14 26.55
N ILE A 13 18.35 15.36 26.48
CA ILE A 13 17.10 15.64 25.75
C ILE A 13 17.34 15.56 24.23
N ALA A 14 18.48 16.04 23.73
CA ALA A 14 18.86 15.87 22.33
C ALA A 14 19.04 14.39 21.94
N LEU A 15 19.60 13.56 22.82
CA LEU A 15 19.73 12.12 22.61
C LEU A 15 18.39 11.37 22.70
N LEU A 16 17.46 11.80 23.55
CA LEU A 16 16.10 11.22 23.62
C LEU A 16 15.25 11.55 22.39
N VAL A 17 15.45 12.72 21.78
CA VAL A 17 14.82 13.07 20.49
C VAL A 17 15.41 12.23 19.35
N LEU A 18 16.71 11.91 19.39
CA LEU A 18 17.37 11.07 18.38
C LEU A 18 17.08 9.56 18.53
N VAL A 19 16.91 9.05 19.75
CA VAL A 19 16.64 7.60 19.99
C VAL A 19 15.14 7.30 20.07
N GLY A 20 14.30 8.27 20.44
CA GLY A 20 12.84 8.11 20.53
C GLY A 20 12.13 8.10 19.17
N CYS A 21 12.67 8.77 18.16
CA CYS A 21 12.03 8.85 16.82
C CYS A 21 12.22 7.54 16.04
N GLY A 22 13.39 6.90 16.14
CA GLY A 22 13.72 5.69 15.38
C GLY A 22 12.95 4.43 15.78
N ASN A 23 12.47 4.31 17.02
CA ASN A 23 11.65 3.15 17.42
C ASN A 23 10.16 3.35 17.11
N GLY A 24 9.67 4.59 17.12
CA GLY A 24 8.28 4.92 16.77
C GLY A 24 7.99 4.66 15.29
N MET A 25 8.87 5.15 14.40
CA MET A 25 8.70 4.95 12.96
C MET A 25 8.74 3.47 12.59
N LYS A 26 9.70 2.71 13.13
CA LYS A 26 9.78 1.27 12.87
C LYS A 26 8.49 0.54 13.29
N GLN A 27 7.94 0.82 14.47
CA GLN A 27 6.70 0.21 14.92
C GLN A 27 5.51 0.59 14.03
N ARG A 28 5.48 1.84 13.55
CA ARG A 28 4.45 2.31 12.60
C ARG A 28 4.52 1.55 11.28
N VAL A 29 5.73 1.38 10.72
CA VAL A 29 5.96 0.57 9.51
C VAL A 29 5.62 -0.89 9.73
N ASP A 30 6.09 -1.51 10.83
CA ASP A 30 5.78 -2.91 11.16
C ASP A 30 4.27 -3.15 11.22
N LYS A 31 3.52 -2.22 11.84
CA LYS A 31 2.05 -2.28 11.93
C LYS A 31 1.39 -2.10 10.56
N TYR A 32 1.85 -1.13 9.77
CA TYR A 32 1.32 -0.88 8.43
C TYR A 32 1.51 -2.08 7.51
N GLU A 33 2.67 -2.73 7.57
CA GLU A 33 2.94 -3.97 6.84
C GLU A 33 2.01 -5.10 7.28
N GLU A 34 1.81 -5.28 8.59
CA GLU A 34 0.90 -6.31 9.11
C GLU A 34 -0.54 -6.10 8.63
N GLU A 35 -1.05 -4.87 8.74
CA GLU A 35 -2.42 -4.54 8.29
C GLU A 35 -2.56 -4.64 6.77
N THR A 36 -1.52 -4.29 6.02
CA THR A 36 -1.46 -4.47 4.56
C THR A 36 -1.51 -5.96 4.21
N GLN A 37 -0.73 -6.80 4.88
CA GLN A 37 -0.74 -8.23 4.63
C GLN A 37 -2.10 -8.85 4.95
N GLN A 38 -2.72 -8.45 6.07
CA GLN A 38 -4.08 -8.90 6.41
C GLN A 38 -5.11 -8.49 5.35
N LEU A 39 -5.00 -7.29 4.76
CA LEU A 39 -5.85 -6.88 3.65
C LEU A 39 -5.63 -7.79 2.43
N LEU A 40 -4.37 -7.99 2.03
CA LEU A 40 -3.99 -8.80 0.87
C LEU A 40 -4.48 -10.24 1.01
N ASP A 41 -4.34 -10.85 2.18
CA ASP A 41 -4.82 -12.21 2.46
C ASP A 41 -6.35 -12.34 2.35
N ASN A 42 -7.10 -11.24 2.48
CA ASN A 42 -8.56 -11.20 2.39
C ASN A 42 -9.09 -10.74 1.02
N VAL A 43 -8.23 -10.31 0.09
CA VAL A 43 -8.66 -9.77 -1.22
C VAL A 43 -9.60 -10.73 -1.94
N ASP A 44 -9.24 -12.02 -2.02
CA ASP A 44 -10.05 -13.02 -2.71
C ASP A 44 -11.46 -13.13 -2.13
N ASN A 45 -11.60 -13.08 -0.81
CA ASN A 45 -12.90 -13.10 -0.13
C ASN A 45 -13.77 -11.89 -0.51
N TYR A 46 -13.18 -10.69 -0.63
CA TYR A 46 -13.91 -9.52 -1.11
C TYR A 46 -14.34 -9.67 -2.58
N LEU A 47 -13.47 -10.21 -3.44
CA LEU A 47 -13.75 -10.43 -4.86
C LEU A 47 -14.86 -11.48 -5.07
N GLU A 48 -14.79 -12.61 -4.37
CA GLU A 48 -15.79 -13.69 -4.42
C GLU A 48 -17.18 -13.18 -4.01
N ASN A 49 -17.25 -12.32 -2.99
CA ASN A 49 -18.49 -11.74 -2.50
C ASN A 49 -18.95 -10.49 -3.28
N ASN A 50 -18.22 -10.07 -4.32
CA ASN A 50 -18.48 -8.84 -5.09
C ASN A 50 -18.48 -7.56 -4.24
N ASN A 51 -17.75 -7.55 -3.12
CA ASN A 51 -17.63 -6.41 -2.19
C ASN A 51 -16.59 -5.41 -2.69
N TYR A 52 -16.66 -5.01 -3.97
CA TYR A 52 -15.65 -4.20 -4.62
C TYR A 52 -15.51 -2.82 -3.99
N ASP A 53 -16.64 -2.15 -3.69
CA ASP A 53 -16.61 -0.78 -3.17
C ASP A 53 -15.92 -0.73 -1.81
N THR A 54 -16.20 -1.71 -0.94
CA THR A 54 -15.52 -1.85 0.34
C THR A 54 -14.03 -2.10 0.18
N LEU A 55 -13.65 -2.99 -0.74
CA LEU A 55 -12.24 -3.28 -1.01
C LEU A 55 -11.51 -2.06 -1.58
N THR A 56 -12.14 -1.32 -2.50
CA THR A 56 -11.61 -0.05 -3.03
C THR A 56 -11.39 0.95 -1.90
N THR A 57 -12.40 1.23 -1.06
CA THR A 57 -12.26 2.19 0.05
C THR A 57 -11.12 1.81 1.01
N ILE A 58 -11.03 0.54 1.42
CA ILE A 58 -9.96 0.10 2.33
C ILE A 58 -8.59 0.24 1.65
N SER A 59 -8.48 -0.08 0.35
CA SER A 59 -7.22 0.06 -0.39
C SER A 59 -6.80 1.52 -0.57
N GLU A 60 -7.74 2.45 -0.77
CA GLU A 60 -7.48 3.88 -0.85
C GLU A 60 -7.00 4.43 0.50
N GLU A 61 -7.67 4.06 1.59
CA GLU A 61 -7.28 4.44 2.96
C GLU A 61 -5.87 3.93 3.29
N LYS A 62 -5.56 2.68 2.96
CA LYS A 62 -4.22 2.10 3.19
C LYS A 62 -3.15 2.69 2.28
N THR A 63 -3.50 3.09 1.06
CA THR A 63 -2.58 3.80 0.19
C THR A 63 -2.24 5.18 0.77
N ALA A 64 -3.25 5.91 1.26
CA ALA A 64 -3.06 7.21 1.90
C ALA A 64 -2.19 7.12 3.17
N GLU A 65 -2.43 6.11 4.02
CA GLU A 65 -1.61 5.86 5.21
C GLU A 65 -0.15 5.55 4.86
N GLY A 66 0.09 4.73 3.83
CA GLY A 66 1.43 4.43 3.33
C GLY A 66 2.15 5.67 2.83
N MET A 67 1.44 6.54 2.10
CA MET A 67 2.00 7.82 1.62
C MET A 67 2.38 8.73 2.78
N GLU A 68 1.55 8.84 3.82
CA GLU A 68 1.85 9.65 5.01
C GLU A 68 3.13 9.16 5.71
N ILE A 69 3.31 7.84 5.83
CA ILE A 69 4.53 7.24 6.40
C ILE A 69 5.75 7.57 5.54
N LEU A 70 5.64 7.45 4.22
CA LEU A 70 6.73 7.75 3.28
C LEU A 70 7.12 9.23 3.32
N GLU A 71 6.15 10.14 3.41
CA GLU A 71 6.38 11.57 3.58
C GLU A 71 7.06 11.88 4.92
N GLU A 72 6.70 11.20 6.00
CA GLU A 72 7.34 11.39 7.30
C GLU A 72 8.80 10.88 7.31
N ILE A 73 9.09 9.75 6.66
CA ILE A 73 10.46 9.25 6.47
C ILE A 73 11.26 10.22 5.60
N GLY A 74 10.65 10.72 4.52
CA GLY A 74 11.26 11.64 3.57
C GLY A 74 11.21 13.12 3.95
N LYS A 75 10.77 13.49 5.15
CA LYS A 75 10.48 14.89 5.52
C LYS A 75 11.64 15.88 5.37
N ASP A 76 12.87 15.36 5.42
CA ASP A 76 14.09 16.16 5.31
C ASP A 76 14.60 16.27 3.86
N VAL A 77 13.95 15.55 2.92
CA VAL A 77 14.22 15.61 1.48
C VAL A 77 13.40 16.76 0.87
N PRO A 78 14.01 17.60 0.00
CA PRO A 78 13.28 18.64 -0.72
C PRO A 78 12.06 18.07 -1.47
N SER A 79 10.93 18.80 -1.44
CA SER A 79 9.69 18.32 -2.05
C SER A 79 9.81 18.10 -3.57
N GLU A 80 10.63 18.90 -4.26
CA GLU A 80 10.96 18.68 -5.67
C GLU A 80 11.70 17.36 -5.95
N GLU A 81 12.37 16.79 -4.93
CA GLU A 81 13.18 15.57 -5.03
C GLU A 81 12.47 14.34 -4.45
N MET A 82 11.34 14.51 -3.77
CA MET A 82 10.55 13.39 -3.22
C MET A 82 10.17 12.36 -4.30
N GLY A 83 9.80 12.82 -5.50
CA GLY A 83 9.50 11.95 -6.63
C GLY A 83 10.68 11.05 -7.03
N ARG A 84 11.91 11.53 -6.85
CA ARG A 84 13.13 10.80 -7.20
C ARG A 84 13.41 9.66 -6.22
N LEU A 85 13.02 9.80 -4.95
CA LEU A 85 13.14 8.72 -3.95
C LEU A 85 12.40 7.46 -4.42
N PHE A 86 11.26 7.59 -5.09
CA PHE A 86 10.50 6.43 -5.58
C PHE A 86 11.16 5.75 -6.78
N ALA A 87 11.84 6.51 -7.63
CA ALA A 87 12.35 6.03 -8.91
C ALA A 87 13.82 5.58 -8.88
N ASP A 88 14.63 6.11 -7.97
CA ASP A 88 16.09 5.96 -7.97
C ASP A 88 16.57 5.44 -6.60
N SER A 89 16.90 4.14 -6.53
CA SER A 89 17.39 3.52 -5.30
C SER A 89 18.77 4.03 -4.90
N ALA A 90 19.63 4.37 -5.87
CA ALA A 90 20.95 4.92 -5.57
C ALA A 90 20.83 6.30 -4.94
N TYR A 91 19.87 7.10 -5.41
CA TYR A 91 19.51 8.36 -4.76
C TYR A 91 19.01 8.14 -3.34
N ARG A 92 18.09 7.19 -3.09
CA ARG A 92 17.63 6.89 -1.72
C ARG A 92 18.78 6.57 -0.77
N ASP A 93 19.74 5.76 -1.20
CA ASP A 93 20.88 5.38 -0.37
C ASP A 93 21.89 6.53 -0.16
N GLU A 94 21.84 7.58 -0.99
CA GLU A 94 22.62 8.81 -0.83
C GLU A 94 21.99 9.76 0.21
N VAL A 95 20.67 9.94 0.17
CA VAL A 95 19.96 10.87 1.07
C VAL A 95 19.57 10.25 2.41
N PHE A 96 19.28 8.95 2.46
CA PHE A 96 18.89 8.26 3.67
C PHE A 96 20.05 7.51 4.32
N ASN A 97 20.00 7.40 5.64
CA ASN A 97 20.77 6.37 6.32
C ASN A 97 20.17 4.98 6.03
N GLU A 98 20.93 3.92 6.31
CA GLU A 98 20.51 2.53 6.05
C GLU A 98 19.12 2.20 6.63
N LYS A 99 18.83 2.69 7.84
CA LYS A 99 17.55 2.43 8.51
C LYS A 99 16.38 3.14 7.83
N ASP A 100 16.54 4.40 7.45
CA ASP A 100 15.46 5.13 6.78
C ASP A 100 15.24 4.62 5.35
N SER A 101 16.31 4.21 4.65
CA SER A 101 16.22 3.53 3.35
C SER A 101 15.46 2.19 3.46
N GLU A 102 15.73 1.40 4.50
CA GLU A 102 15.00 0.16 4.81
C GLU A 102 13.51 0.45 5.03
N LEU A 103 13.18 1.37 5.94
CA LEU A 103 11.80 1.70 6.30
C LEU A 103 11.02 2.29 5.12
N PHE A 104 11.66 3.13 4.31
CA PHE A 104 11.07 3.69 3.10
C PHE A 104 10.74 2.58 2.10
N THR A 105 11.71 1.70 1.81
CA THR A 105 11.55 0.61 0.85
C THR A 105 10.44 -0.35 1.27
N ARG A 106 10.42 -0.70 2.56
CA ARG A 106 9.38 -1.54 3.18
C ARG A 106 7.99 -0.96 3.01
N THR A 107 7.81 0.29 3.43
CA THR A 107 6.53 1.01 3.31
C THR A 107 6.09 1.11 1.84
N TYR A 108 7.01 1.47 0.95
CA TYR A 108 6.73 1.61 -0.48
C TYR A 108 6.26 0.29 -1.10
N ASN A 109 6.90 -0.83 -0.77
CA ASN A 109 6.53 -2.14 -1.30
C ASN A 109 5.14 -2.58 -0.82
N SER A 110 4.81 -2.37 0.45
CA SER A 110 3.47 -2.62 0.99
C SER A 110 2.42 -1.75 0.32
N MET A 111 2.66 -0.44 0.23
CA MET A 111 1.76 0.49 -0.45
C MET A 111 1.55 0.12 -1.92
N SER A 112 2.62 -0.22 -2.65
CA SER A 112 2.52 -0.66 -4.05
C SER A 112 1.69 -1.94 -4.19
N SER A 113 1.79 -2.86 -3.24
CA SER A 113 0.96 -4.08 -3.22
C SER A 113 -0.52 -3.75 -3.00
N VAL A 114 -0.84 -2.80 -2.13
CA VAL A 114 -2.21 -2.29 -1.95
C VAL A 114 -2.74 -1.62 -3.21
N MET A 115 -1.94 -0.79 -3.88
CA MET A 115 -2.33 -0.15 -5.14
C MET A 115 -2.66 -1.17 -6.25
N ASN A 116 -2.05 -2.36 -6.20
CA ASN A 116 -2.36 -3.43 -7.16
C ASN A 116 -3.73 -4.08 -6.95
N ILE A 117 -4.40 -3.84 -5.83
CA ILE A 117 -5.76 -4.33 -5.57
C ILE A 117 -6.76 -3.77 -6.60
N GLU A 118 -6.59 -2.53 -7.05
CA GLU A 118 -7.47 -1.93 -8.05
C GLU A 118 -7.41 -2.71 -9.37
N PHE A 119 -6.21 -3.16 -9.78
CA PHE A 119 -6.06 -4.04 -10.94
C PHE A 119 -6.75 -5.39 -10.73
N ALA A 120 -6.69 -5.96 -9.52
CA ALA A 120 -7.39 -7.21 -9.20
C ALA A 120 -8.92 -7.05 -9.33
N ILE A 121 -9.48 -5.93 -8.83
CA ILE A 121 -10.91 -5.61 -8.97
C ILE A 121 -11.30 -5.50 -10.44
N ILE A 122 -10.52 -4.77 -11.26
CA ILE A 122 -10.79 -4.60 -12.69
C ILE A 122 -10.74 -5.95 -13.43
N ALA A 123 -9.75 -6.79 -13.11
CA ALA A 123 -9.60 -8.11 -13.70
C ALA A 123 -10.79 -9.02 -13.37
N ASP A 124 -11.22 -9.07 -12.11
CA ASP A 124 -12.36 -9.89 -11.67
C ASP A 124 -13.68 -9.45 -12.31
N LYS A 125 -13.96 -8.13 -12.34
CA LYS A 125 -15.13 -7.57 -13.04
C LYS A 125 -15.13 -7.95 -14.53
N SER A 126 -13.97 -7.89 -15.17
CA SER A 126 -13.81 -8.23 -16.59
C SER A 126 -14.05 -9.71 -16.85
N ASN A 127 -13.52 -10.60 -15.99
CA ASN A 127 -13.73 -12.05 -16.09
C ASN A 127 -15.22 -12.40 -15.94
N LYS A 128 -15.89 -11.87 -14.92
CA LYS A 128 -17.34 -12.09 -14.71
C LYS A 128 -18.20 -11.57 -15.86
N PHE A 129 -17.81 -10.46 -16.49
CA PHE A 129 -18.48 -9.96 -17.69
C PHE A 129 -18.32 -10.92 -18.88
N ILE A 130 -17.11 -11.45 -19.10
CA ILE A 130 -16.82 -12.40 -20.17
C ILE A 130 -17.61 -13.70 -19.97
N GLU A 131 -17.63 -14.24 -18.76
CA GLU A 131 -18.37 -15.45 -18.40
C GLU A 131 -19.87 -15.28 -18.64
N ASN A 132 -20.45 -14.17 -18.16
CA ASN A 132 -21.86 -13.86 -18.41
C ASN A 132 -22.17 -13.70 -19.90
N SER A 133 -21.30 -13.05 -20.65
CA SER A 133 -21.45 -12.89 -22.10
C SER A 133 -21.41 -14.23 -22.84
N GLN A 134 -20.52 -15.14 -22.44
CA GLN A 134 -20.47 -16.50 -22.99
C GLN A 134 -21.73 -17.30 -22.66
N ARG A 135 -22.21 -17.22 -21.41
CA ARG A 135 -23.44 -17.89 -20.96
C ARG A 135 -24.66 -17.45 -21.77
N LEU A 136 -24.83 -16.15 -22.00
CA LEU A 136 -25.93 -15.61 -22.79
C LEU A 136 -25.87 -16.10 -24.24
N ARG A 137 -24.69 -16.03 -24.90
CA ARG A 137 -24.53 -16.55 -26.27
C ARG A 137 -24.89 -18.02 -26.38
N ASN A 138 -24.50 -18.84 -25.41
CA ASN A 138 -24.83 -20.27 -25.40
C ASN A 138 -26.33 -20.51 -25.19
N SER A 139 -26.99 -19.71 -24.35
CA SER A 139 -28.45 -19.77 -24.14
C SER A 139 -29.20 -19.47 -25.45
N ASP A 140 -28.85 -18.36 -26.11
CA ASP A 140 -29.48 -17.94 -27.37
C ASP A 140 -29.31 -18.99 -28.47
N PHE A 141 -28.12 -19.60 -28.55
CA PHE A 141 -27.84 -20.68 -29.50
C PHE A 141 -28.73 -21.90 -29.26
N LEU A 142 -28.88 -22.32 -27.99
CA LEU A 142 -29.73 -23.47 -27.64
C LEU A 142 -31.21 -23.21 -27.91
N GLU A 143 -31.70 -21.99 -27.67
CA GLU A 143 -33.08 -21.61 -28.01
C GLU A 143 -33.35 -21.66 -29.51
N ARG A 144 -32.41 -21.17 -30.33
CA ARG A 144 -32.52 -21.24 -31.80
C ARG A 144 -32.59 -22.68 -32.31
N ILE A 145 -31.79 -23.59 -31.75
CA ILE A 145 -31.86 -25.03 -32.11
C ILE A 145 -33.23 -25.62 -31.75
N LYS A 146 -33.74 -25.34 -30.54
CA LYS A 146 -35.05 -25.84 -30.10
C LYS A 146 -36.19 -25.30 -30.97
N GLY A 147 -36.16 -24.02 -31.32
CA GLY A 147 -37.17 -23.41 -32.19
C GLY A 147 -37.13 -23.95 -33.62
N SER A 148 -35.95 -24.32 -34.12
CA SER A 148 -35.78 -24.90 -35.46
C SER A 148 -36.24 -26.35 -35.58
N ASN A 149 -36.29 -27.12 -34.48
CA ASN A 149 -36.73 -28.52 -34.48
C ASN A 149 -38.26 -28.69 -34.28
N ASN A 150 -38.98 -27.60 -34.01
CA ASN A 150 -40.43 -27.59 -33.78
C ASN A 150 -41.24 -27.04 -34.97
N ASN A 151 -40.60 -26.78 -36.11
CA ASN A 151 -41.20 -26.43 -37.40
C ASN A 151 -40.86 -27.50 -38.43
#